data_AF-A0A7L3NMQ6-F1
#
_entry.id   AF-A0A7L3NMQ6-F1
#
_cell.length_a   1.000
_cell.length_b   1.000
_cell.length_c   1.000
_cell.angle_alpha   90.00
_cell.angle_beta   90.00
_cell.angle_gamma   90.00
#
_symmetry.space_group_name_H-M   'P 1'
#
loop_
_entity.id
_entity.type
_entity.pdbx_description
1 polymer ?
#
loop_
_entity_poly.entity_id
_entity_poly.type
_entity_poly.pdbx_seq_one_letter_code
_entity_poly.pdbx_strand_id
1 'polypeptide(L)'
;MSRGFLTSPLGSLEIPGVPYSLRVLEEGFCIPQPQGTFRAQGSITLIRGGPVTALVDTGGPWGAPRLLQLLATQGLSPRDVTHVVCTHGHSDHAGNLNLFPE
;
A
#
# COMPACT_ATOMS: atom_id res chain seq x y z
N MET A 1 -1.78 32.24 -16.39
CA MET A 1 -1.82 31.91 -14.95
C MET A 1 -2.06 30.41 -14.84
N SER A 2 -1.06 29.63 -14.42
CA SER A 2 -1.21 28.18 -14.24
C SER A 2 -2.24 27.94 -13.14
N ARG A 3 -3.32 27.20 -13.45
CA ARG A 3 -4.26 26.73 -12.43
C ARG A 3 -3.50 25.79 -11.50
N GLY A 4 -3.12 26.28 -10.33
CA GLY A 4 -2.62 25.42 -9.26
C GLY A 4 -3.78 24.59 -8.72
N PHE A 5 -3.54 23.30 -8.52
CA PHE A 5 -4.46 22.46 -7.76
C PHE A 5 -4.08 22.58 -6.28
N LEU A 6 -5.06 22.92 -5.44
CA LEU A 6 -4.92 22.82 -4.00
C LEU A 6 -5.47 21.45 -3.59
N THR A 7 -4.62 20.60 -3.02
CA THR A 7 -5.04 19.31 -2.45
C THR A 7 -5.23 19.46 -0.96
N SER A 8 -6.28 18.83 -0.42
CA SER A 8 -6.47 18.65 1.02
C SER A 8 -6.48 17.15 1.35
N PRO A 9 -6.14 16.75 2.58
CA PRO A 9 -6.36 15.38 3.03
C PRO A 9 -7.82 14.98 2.82
N LEU A 10 -8.05 13.75 2.39
CA LEU A 10 -9.41 13.24 2.14
C LEU A 10 -10.19 13.02 3.45
N GLY A 11 -9.51 12.96 4.60
CA GLY A 11 -10.11 12.63 5.90
C GLY A 11 -10.51 11.15 6.05
N SER A 12 -10.21 10.34 5.04
CA SER A 12 -10.48 8.91 4.97
C SER A 12 -9.31 8.22 4.27
N LEU A 13 -9.03 6.98 4.66
CA LEU A 13 -8.08 6.11 3.94
C LEU A 13 -8.76 5.36 2.78
N GLU A 14 -10.06 5.56 2.58
CA GLU A 14 -10.84 4.93 1.52
C GLU A 14 -11.35 5.98 0.52
N ILE A 15 -11.14 5.69 -0.75
CA ILE A 15 -11.71 6.41 -1.89
C ILE A 15 -12.71 5.45 -2.55
N PRO A 16 -14.03 5.64 -2.33
CA PRO A 16 -15.03 4.82 -3.00
C PRO A 16 -15.07 5.16 -4.50
N GLY A 17 -15.39 4.17 -5.32
CA GLY A 17 -15.51 4.36 -6.76
C GLY A 17 -16.13 3.15 -7.45
N VAL A 18 -16.51 3.35 -8.71
CA VAL A 18 -17.04 2.31 -9.60
C VAL A 18 -16.28 2.42 -10.94
N PRO A 19 -15.71 1.33 -11.47
CA PRO A 19 -15.80 -0.05 -10.97
C PRO A 19 -14.84 -0.38 -9.83
N TYR A 20 -13.92 0.50 -9.45
CA TYR A 20 -12.89 0.23 -8.43
C TYR A 20 -12.95 1.23 -7.28
N SER A 21 -12.72 0.73 -6.06
CA SER A 21 -12.40 1.53 -4.88
C SER A 21 -10.93 1.36 -4.50
N LEU A 22 -10.40 2.34 -3.77
CA LEU A 22 -9.04 2.33 -3.25
C LEU A 22 -9.08 2.43 -1.74
N ARG A 23 -8.19 1.70 -1.07
CA ARG A 23 -7.95 1.83 0.37
C ARG A 23 -6.44 1.86 0.64
N VAL A 24 -5.98 2.86 1.37
CA VAL A 24 -4.65 2.83 1.97
C VAL A 24 -4.71 1.87 3.16
N LEU A 25 -4.05 0.71 3.03
CA LEU A 25 -3.97 -0.30 4.08
C LEU A 25 -2.96 0.11 5.15
N GLU A 26 -1.86 0.73 4.72
CA GLU A 26 -0.81 1.24 5.59
C GLU A 26 -0.28 2.56 5.03
N GLU A 27 -0.26 3.61 5.86
CA GLU A 27 0.39 4.87 5.53
C GLU A 27 1.89 4.73 5.77
N GLY A 28 2.68 5.06 4.74
CA GLY A 28 4.13 5.10 4.85
C GLY A 28 4.62 6.22 5.76
N PHE A 29 5.84 6.07 6.25
CA PHE A 29 6.48 7.05 7.11
C PHE A 29 7.99 7.07 6.88
N CYS A 30 8.62 8.17 7.28
CA CYS A 30 10.06 8.30 7.39
C CYS A 30 10.38 9.15 8.61
N ILE A 31 10.89 8.52 9.67
CA ILE A 31 11.08 9.14 10.97
C ILE A 31 12.58 9.18 11.28
N PRO A 32 13.20 10.37 11.39
CA PRO A 32 14.61 10.51 11.73
C PRO A 32 14.88 9.96 13.14
N GLN A 33 16.08 9.42 13.33
CA GLN A 33 16.57 8.87 14.60
C GLN A 33 17.81 9.67 15.07
N PRO A 34 18.14 9.64 16.38
CA PRO A 34 19.23 10.46 16.94
C PRO A 34 20.61 10.25 16.31
N GLN A 35 20.88 9.08 15.71
CA GLN A 35 22.17 8.74 15.09
C GLN A 35 22.22 9.04 13.57
N GLY A 36 21.27 9.81 13.04
CA GLY A 36 21.19 10.13 11.61
C GLY A 36 20.64 8.99 10.74
N THR A 37 20.11 7.94 11.36
CA THR A 37 19.37 6.88 10.67
C THR A 37 17.88 7.23 10.58
N PHE A 38 17.12 6.44 9.82
CA PHE A 38 15.68 6.60 9.67
C PHE A 38 14.98 5.28 9.94
N ARG A 39 13.81 5.34 10.56
CA ARG A 39 12.81 4.28 10.47
C ARG A 39 11.87 4.64 9.32
N ALA A 40 11.75 3.77 8.33
CA ALA A 40 10.93 4.03 7.15
C ALA A 40 10.11 2.81 6.73
N GLN A 41 9.00 3.08 6.06
CA GLN A 41 8.10 2.10 5.45
C GLN A 41 7.38 2.80 4.29
N GLY A 42 7.26 2.14 3.14
CA GLY A 42 6.40 2.59 2.05
C GLY A 42 4.91 2.39 2.35
N SER A 43 4.05 3.25 1.81
CA SER A 43 2.60 3.02 1.89
C SER A 43 2.20 1.75 1.15
N ILE A 44 1.13 1.10 1.61
CA ILE A 44 0.52 -0.05 0.93
C ILE A 44 -0.91 0.31 0.58
N THR A 45 -1.27 0.23 -0.69
CA THR A 45 -2.63 0.57 -1.17
C THR A 45 -3.29 -0.62 -1.83
N LEU A 46 -4.52 -0.92 -1.42
CA LEU A 46 -5.40 -1.89 -2.05
C LEU A 46 -6.28 -1.18 -3.08
N ILE A 47 -6.33 -1.75 -4.29
CA ILE A 47 -7.30 -1.40 -5.32
C ILE A 47 -8.22 -2.62 -5.47
N ARG A 48 -9.53 -2.43 -5.34
CA ARG A 48 -10.49 -3.55 -5.39
C ARG A 48 -11.74 -3.18 -6.19
N GLY A 49 -12.19 -4.10 -7.02
CA GLY A 49 -13.43 -3.98 -7.78
C GLY A 49 -13.30 -4.66 -9.14
N GLY A 50 -14.42 -4.83 -9.86
CA GLY A 50 -14.40 -5.54 -11.15
C GLY A 50 -13.63 -6.87 -11.10
N PRO A 51 -12.75 -7.16 -12.08
CA PRO A 51 -11.90 -8.36 -12.09
C PRO A 51 -10.54 -8.17 -11.37
N VAL A 52 -10.26 -7.00 -10.78
CA VAL A 52 -8.94 -6.67 -10.23
C VAL A 52 -9.01 -6.48 -8.72
N THR A 53 -8.17 -7.24 -8.04
CA THR A 53 -7.74 -6.98 -6.66
C THR A 53 -6.22 -6.80 -6.71
N ALA A 54 -5.74 -5.57 -6.56
CA ALA A 54 -4.34 -5.24 -6.72
C ALA A 54 -3.76 -4.59 -5.47
N LEU A 55 -2.50 -4.87 -5.19
CA LEU A 55 -1.71 -4.09 -4.24
C LEU A 55 -0.76 -3.16 -5.00
N VAL A 56 -0.68 -1.90 -4.58
CA VAL A 56 0.40 -1.00 -4.94
C VAL A 56 1.37 -0.96 -3.77
N ASP A 57 2.58 -1.45 -4.03
CA ASP A 57 3.63 -1.78 -3.07
C ASP A 57 3.20 -2.79 -1.99
N THR A 58 4.17 -3.27 -1.22
CA THR A 58 4.03 -4.37 -0.25
C THR A 58 4.73 -4.09 1.07
N GLY A 59 5.26 -2.89 1.26
CA GLY A 59 6.05 -2.52 2.44
C GLY A 59 7.40 -3.24 2.49
N GLY A 60 8.09 -3.12 3.63
CA GLY A 60 9.34 -3.83 3.89
C GLY A 60 9.15 -5.25 4.42
N PRO A 61 10.19 -6.11 4.34
CA PRO A 61 10.11 -7.52 4.76
C PRO A 61 9.75 -7.69 6.24
N TRP A 62 10.07 -6.70 7.08
CA TRP A 62 9.66 -6.64 8.49
C TRP A 62 8.14 -6.51 8.70
N GLY A 63 7.39 -6.11 7.67
CA GLY A 63 5.94 -5.88 7.70
C GLY A 63 5.07 -7.08 7.33
N ALA A 64 5.64 -8.25 7.00
CA ALA A 64 4.87 -9.38 6.48
C ALA A 64 3.63 -9.76 7.33
N PRO A 65 3.73 -9.91 8.67
CA PRO A 65 2.56 -10.27 9.49
C PRO A 65 1.48 -9.19 9.47
N ARG A 66 1.89 -7.91 9.41
CA ARG A 66 0.99 -6.76 9.37
C ARG A 66 0.26 -6.70 8.04
N LEU A 67 0.95 -6.89 6.92
CA LEU A 67 0.32 -6.93 5.59
C LEU A 67 -0.74 -8.04 5.50
N LEU A 68 -0.41 -9.26 5.97
CA LEU A 68 -1.36 -10.37 6.00
C LEU A 68 -2.59 -10.06 6.87
N GLN A 69 -2.38 -9.45 8.04
CA GLN A 69 -3.48 -9.01 8.91
C GLN A 69 -4.35 -7.97 8.20
N LEU A 70 -3.75 -6.96 7.57
CA LEU A 70 -4.46 -5.90 6.86
C LEU A 70 -5.31 -6.46 5.72
N LEU A 71 -4.77 -7.36 4.89
CA LEU A 71 -5.55 -8.08 3.87
C LEU A 71 -6.71 -8.86 4.48
N ALA A 72 -6.48 -9.59 5.56
CA ALA A 72 -7.53 -10.34 6.25
C ALA A 72 -8.65 -9.43 6.78
N THR A 73 -8.35 -8.22 7.26
CA THR A 73 -9.39 -7.24 7.64
C THR A 73 -10.27 -6.79 6.48
N GLN A 74 -9.79 -6.93 5.24
CA GLN A 74 -10.55 -6.65 4.03
C GLN A 74 -11.26 -7.90 3.48
N GLY A 75 -11.17 -9.03 4.19
CA GLY A 75 -11.69 -10.33 3.77
C GLY A 75 -10.90 -10.96 2.63
N LEU A 76 -9.60 -10.67 2.54
CA LEU A 76 -8.71 -11.15 1.48
C LEU A 76 -7.56 -12.00 2.07
N SER A 77 -7.16 -13.01 1.31
CA SER A 77 -5.90 -13.72 1.45
C SER A 77 -4.93 -13.29 0.33
N PRO A 78 -3.63 -13.62 0.41
CA PRO A 78 -2.69 -13.32 -0.67
C PRO A 78 -3.11 -13.90 -2.03
N ARG A 79 -3.80 -15.05 -2.05
CA ARG A 79 -4.29 -15.70 -3.28
C ARG A 79 -5.40 -14.92 -3.98
N ASP A 80 -6.07 -14.03 -3.26
CA ASP A 80 -7.13 -13.18 -3.83
C ASP A 80 -6.54 -11.92 -4.50
N VAL A 81 -5.25 -11.64 -4.28
CA VAL A 81 -4.53 -10.54 -4.94
C VAL A 81 -4.12 -11.00 -6.33
N THR A 82 -4.73 -10.40 -7.34
CA THR A 82 -4.50 -10.70 -8.75
C THR A 82 -3.27 -10.02 -9.34
N HIS A 83 -2.84 -8.90 -8.75
CA HIS A 83 -1.75 -8.09 -9.25
C HIS A 83 -1.00 -7.42 -8.10
N VAL A 84 0.33 -7.32 -8.23
CA VAL A 84 1.16 -6.46 -7.38
C VAL A 84 1.91 -5.49 -8.27
N VAL A 85 1.77 -4.20 -7.99
CA VAL A 85 2.46 -3.12 -8.69
C VAL A 85 3.53 -2.57 -7.76
N CYS A 86 4.80 -2.85 -8.04
CA CYS A 86 5.90 -2.17 -7.39
C CYS A 86 6.12 -0.82 -8.06
N THR A 87 6.01 0.26 -7.28
CA THR A 87 6.35 1.60 -7.76
C THR A 87 7.83 1.69 -8.10
N HIS A 88 8.68 1.04 -7.31
CA HIS A 88 10.11 0.86 -7.51
C HIS A 88 10.67 -0.26 -6.61
N GLY A 89 11.97 -0.57 -6.74
CA GLY A 89 12.60 -1.75 -6.13
C GLY A 89 13.27 -1.53 -4.76
N HIS A 90 12.94 -0.47 -4.02
CA HIS A 90 13.50 -0.32 -2.67
C HIS A 90 12.87 -1.30 -1.68
N SER A 91 13.65 -1.65 -0.66
CA SER A 91 13.34 -2.72 0.28
C SER A 91 12.04 -2.48 1.05
N ASP A 92 11.68 -1.22 1.31
CA ASP A 92 10.50 -0.79 2.04
C ASP A 92 9.24 -0.66 1.17
N HIS A 93 9.32 -0.99 -0.12
CA HIS A 93 8.21 -1.05 -1.06
C HIS A 93 7.99 -2.47 -1.62
N ALA A 94 9.08 -3.19 -1.95
CA ALA A 94 9.04 -4.50 -2.60
C ALA A 94 9.38 -5.67 -1.65
N GLY A 95 9.31 -5.43 -0.33
CA GLY A 95 9.83 -6.34 0.69
C GLY A 95 9.06 -7.64 0.88
N ASN A 96 7.80 -7.72 0.43
CA ASN A 96 6.94 -8.88 0.65
C ASN A 96 6.38 -9.49 -0.65
N LEU A 97 7.07 -9.31 -1.78
CA LEU A 97 6.68 -9.92 -3.06
C LEU A 97 6.55 -11.45 -2.97
N ASN A 98 7.35 -12.09 -2.12
CA ASN A 98 7.32 -13.53 -1.89
C ASN A 98 5.98 -14.05 -1.34
N LEU A 99 5.10 -13.17 -0.84
CA LEU A 99 3.76 -13.56 -0.37
C LEU A 99 2.75 -13.76 -1.53
N PHE A 100 3.08 -13.31 -2.75
CA PHE A 100 2.20 -13.28 -3.91
C PHE A 100 2.87 -14.00 -5.11
N PRO A 101 2.96 -15.34 -5.08
CA PRO A 101 3.73 -16.10 -6.09
C PRO A 101 2.97 -16.42 -7.38
N GLU A 102 1.66 -16.22 -7.42
CA GLU A 102 0.78 -16.45 -8.57
C GLU A 102 0.61 -15.17 -9.39
#